data_AF-A0A8C8CU34-F1
#
_entry.id   AF-A0A8C8CU34-F1
#
_cell.length_a   1.000
_cell.length_b   1.000
_cell.length_c   1.000
_cell.angle_alpha   90.00
_cell.angle_beta   90.00
_cell.angle_gamma   90.00
#
_symmetry.space_group_name_H-M   'P 1'
#
loop_
_entity.id
_entity.type
_entity.pdbx_description
1 polymer ?
#
loop_
_entity_poly.entity_id
_entity_poly.type
_entity_poly.pdbx_seq_one_letter_code
_entity_poly.pdbx_strand_id
1 'polypeptide(L)'
;MGELNKEVVDLVWKRPGSNGVSASLFRRWTQGLVFSETEHTALEQFEGGPCAVIAPIQVWTSPQTRQHLEEEQKAALCSTLAEILEQACSTSSTTSFCLVTWAKGQCPHTTTHTPLTGGPETSQTPQDQQPSEKRIVKSLSELREEVVSLYETWKGRCGVLFFLYSVILTKGIVNIRNEIEDTTEPLVDPVYGHGSQSLVNLLVTGHAVSNVWDGDRECSGMKLHGIHNQTSVGFLTLMESLRYCKVGAFLKSPKFPIWILGSETHLSVFFAKEMCLVAPESPSEQARRVFQTFDPEDNGFIPDSLLEEVMKALDLVSEPEYYVSLMKSKLDPEGLGIVLLAPFLLEFFPDQDTGIPDSFPVYHYNGLKQSNHNERVEYVQGTALVLGLEDPMVRTDDTPVKRCLQTKWPYIELLWNTDRSPSLN
;
A
#
# COMPACT_ATOMS: atom_id res chain seq x y z
N MET A 1 -21.01 17.63 -18.73
CA MET A 1 -20.34 16.43 -18.16
C MET A 1 -20.94 15.18 -18.79
N GLY A 2 -20.11 14.28 -19.34
CA GLY A 2 -20.59 12.97 -19.78
C GLY A 2 -20.96 12.07 -18.58
N GLU A 3 -21.80 11.06 -18.81
CA GLU A 3 -22.26 10.11 -17.77
C GLU A 3 -21.08 9.43 -17.03
N LEU A 4 -20.00 9.14 -17.75
CA LEU A 4 -18.80 8.50 -17.21
C LEU A 4 -18.09 9.34 -16.12
N ASN A 5 -18.12 10.67 -16.21
CA ASN A 5 -17.54 11.52 -15.17
C ASN A 5 -18.36 11.46 -13.87
N LYS A 6 -19.67 11.23 -13.97
CA LYS A 6 -20.54 11.14 -12.79
C LYS A 6 -20.30 9.85 -12.01
N GLU A 7 -20.14 8.72 -12.70
CA GLU A 7 -19.92 7.44 -12.01
C GLU A 7 -18.59 7.37 -11.26
N VAL A 8 -17.51 7.95 -11.81
CA VAL A 8 -16.22 8.03 -11.12
C VAL A 8 -16.34 8.92 -9.88
N VAL A 9 -16.96 10.09 -10.02
CA VAL A 9 -17.18 10.99 -8.89
C VAL A 9 -18.06 10.32 -7.82
N ASP A 10 -19.10 9.61 -8.22
CA ASP A 10 -19.98 8.86 -7.31
C ASP A 10 -19.21 7.76 -6.56
N LEU A 11 -18.31 7.03 -7.24
CA LEU A 11 -17.49 5.99 -6.62
C LEU A 11 -16.49 6.57 -5.61
N VAL A 12 -15.89 7.71 -5.92
CA VAL A 12 -14.84 8.31 -5.08
C VAL A 12 -15.44 9.08 -3.90
N TRP A 13 -16.57 9.75 -4.09
CA TRP A 13 -17.07 10.75 -3.15
C TRP A 13 -18.49 10.48 -2.61
N LYS A 14 -19.25 9.55 -3.22
CA LYS A 14 -20.68 9.27 -2.98
C LYS A 14 -21.59 10.47 -3.31
N ARG A 15 -22.76 10.23 -3.94
CA ARG A 15 -23.69 11.32 -4.33
C ARG A 15 -24.12 12.14 -3.12
N PRO A 16 -24.23 13.48 -3.25
CA PRO A 16 -24.78 14.35 -2.22
C PRO A 16 -26.31 14.19 -2.15
N GLY A 17 -26.76 13.14 -1.45
CA GLY A 17 -28.18 12.90 -1.12
C GLY A 17 -28.48 12.97 0.38
N SER A 18 -27.45 12.82 1.21
CA SER A 18 -27.46 13.13 2.64
C SER A 18 -26.01 13.14 3.11
N ASN A 19 -25.40 14.34 3.22
CA ASN A 19 -24.00 14.59 3.60
C ASN A 19 -22.95 14.10 2.57
N GLY A 20 -22.96 14.65 1.36
CA GLY A 20 -21.81 14.52 0.45
C GLY A 20 -20.55 15.17 1.03
N VAL A 21 -19.38 14.83 0.48
CA VAL A 21 -18.07 15.35 0.93
C VAL A 21 -18.06 16.89 0.91
N SER A 22 -17.63 17.51 2.00
CA SER A 22 -17.58 18.97 2.09
C SER A 22 -16.59 19.58 1.08
N ALA A 23 -16.86 20.83 0.67
CA ALA A 23 -16.00 21.55 -0.26
C ALA A 23 -14.54 21.68 0.24
N SER A 24 -14.35 21.77 1.56
CA SER A 24 -13.02 21.80 2.17
C SER A 24 -12.30 20.46 2.01
N LEU A 25 -12.97 19.32 2.26
CA LEU A 25 -12.38 17.99 2.08
C LEU A 25 -11.96 17.75 0.63
N PHE A 26 -12.83 18.10 -0.34
CA PHE A 26 -12.50 17.98 -1.76
C PHE A 26 -11.28 18.82 -2.14
N ARG A 27 -11.18 20.05 -1.63
CA ARG A 27 -10.06 20.97 -1.92
C ARG A 27 -8.70 20.36 -1.55
N ARG A 28 -8.61 19.59 -0.47
CA ARG A 28 -7.36 18.92 -0.04
C ARG A 28 -6.81 17.96 -1.09
N TRP A 29 -7.66 17.41 -1.95
CA TRP A 29 -7.25 16.50 -3.03
C TRP A 29 -6.91 17.23 -4.34
N THR A 30 -7.19 18.53 -4.45
CA THR A 30 -6.97 19.31 -5.69
C THR A 30 -5.52 19.76 -5.90
N GLN A 31 -4.56 19.23 -5.13
CA GLN A 31 -3.14 19.49 -5.35
C GLN A 31 -2.59 18.71 -6.56
N GLY A 32 -1.42 19.14 -7.03
CA GLY A 32 -0.62 18.40 -7.99
C GLY A 32 0.37 17.46 -7.31
N LEU A 33 1.13 16.74 -8.13
CA LEU A 33 2.30 15.94 -7.73
C LEU A 33 3.53 16.85 -7.82
N VAL A 34 3.87 17.49 -6.70
CA VAL A 34 4.93 18.50 -6.62
C VAL A 34 6.05 17.96 -5.74
N PHE A 35 7.30 18.11 -6.19
CA PHE A 35 8.47 17.75 -5.40
C PHE A 35 8.84 18.83 -4.38
N SER A 36 9.42 18.40 -3.27
CA SER A 36 9.95 19.25 -2.23
C SER A 36 11.14 20.07 -2.73
N GLU A 37 11.19 21.33 -2.29
CA GLU A 37 12.32 22.22 -2.56
C GLU A 37 13.57 21.82 -1.77
N THR A 38 13.40 21.08 -0.67
CA THR A 38 14.50 20.69 0.22
C THR A 38 14.98 19.27 0.00
N GLU A 39 14.11 18.41 -0.54
CA GLU A 39 14.43 17.04 -0.96
C GLU A 39 13.78 16.79 -2.31
N HIS A 40 14.55 17.02 -3.38
CA HIS A 40 14.02 17.05 -4.75
C HIS A 40 13.45 15.70 -5.23
N THR A 41 13.65 14.61 -4.51
CA THR A 41 13.04 13.31 -4.85
C THR A 41 11.82 12.97 -3.99
N ALA A 42 11.46 13.82 -3.04
CA ALA A 42 10.30 13.67 -2.18
C ALA A 42 9.11 14.49 -2.67
N LEU A 43 7.94 13.87 -2.79
CA LEU A 43 6.69 14.57 -3.09
C LEU A 43 6.19 15.32 -1.85
N GLU A 44 5.55 16.47 -2.05
CA GLU A 44 4.90 17.20 -0.98
C GLU A 44 3.40 16.93 -0.94
N GLN A 45 2.89 16.76 0.26
CA GLN A 45 1.47 16.77 0.58
C GLN A 45 1.15 18.05 1.36
N PHE A 46 0.20 18.83 0.85
CA PHE A 46 -0.15 20.12 1.41
C PHE A 46 -1.13 20.01 2.57
N GLU A 47 -2.08 19.07 2.49
CA GLU A 47 -3.14 18.87 3.48
C GLU A 47 -3.41 17.37 3.67
N GLY A 48 -4.06 16.98 4.77
CA GLY A 48 -4.46 15.58 5.00
C GLY A 48 -5.46 15.06 3.96
N GLY A 49 -5.35 13.78 3.59
CA GLY A 49 -6.28 13.12 2.65
C GLY A 49 -5.60 12.41 1.46
N PRO A 50 -4.92 13.12 0.55
CA PRO A 50 -4.40 12.55 -0.70
C PRO A 50 -3.20 11.60 -0.53
N CYS A 51 -2.77 11.31 0.71
CA CYS A 51 -1.69 10.36 1.01
C CYS A 51 -1.92 8.96 0.39
N ALA A 52 -3.19 8.54 0.24
CA ALA A 52 -3.55 7.28 -0.42
C ALA A 52 -3.14 7.20 -1.90
N VAL A 53 -2.87 8.34 -2.54
CA VAL A 53 -2.34 8.43 -3.90
C VAL A 53 -0.86 8.80 -3.89
N ILE A 54 -0.46 9.77 -3.04
CA ILE A 54 0.91 10.28 -3.00
C ILE A 54 1.90 9.23 -2.48
N ALA A 55 1.57 8.50 -1.40
CA ALA A 55 2.49 7.53 -0.81
C ALA A 55 2.82 6.37 -1.77
N PRO A 56 1.86 5.76 -2.49
CA PRO A 56 2.17 4.79 -3.55
C PRO A 56 3.08 5.33 -4.67
N ILE A 57 2.93 6.61 -5.04
CA ILE A 57 3.76 7.22 -6.10
C ILE A 57 5.18 7.51 -5.57
N GLN A 58 5.31 7.96 -4.32
CA GLN A 58 6.59 8.31 -3.72
C GLN A 58 7.60 7.15 -3.70
N VAL A 59 7.11 5.91 -3.65
CA VAL A 59 7.93 4.72 -3.42
C VAL A 59 9.08 4.57 -4.42
N TRP A 60 8.93 5.08 -5.64
CA TRP A 60 9.85 4.85 -6.74
C TRP A 60 10.84 5.98 -6.99
N THR A 61 10.73 7.10 -6.26
CA THR A 61 11.64 8.24 -6.36
C THR A 61 12.79 8.15 -5.34
N SER A 62 13.32 6.94 -5.11
CA SER A 62 14.35 6.65 -4.11
C SER A 62 15.60 7.55 -4.25
N PRO A 63 16.28 7.94 -3.13
CA PRO A 63 17.45 8.83 -3.11
C PRO A 63 18.73 8.28 -3.78
N GLN A 64 18.63 7.27 -4.64
CA GLN A 64 19.77 6.62 -5.29
C GLN A 64 20.40 7.49 -6.40
N THR A 65 19.66 8.42 -6.99
CA THR A 65 20.14 9.31 -8.05
C THR A 65 20.68 10.60 -7.44
N ARG A 66 21.97 10.62 -7.12
CA ARG A 66 22.69 11.77 -6.53
C ARG A 66 23.03 12.88 -7.55
N GLN A 67 22.46 12.85 -8.75
CA GLN A 67 22.68 13.86 -9.79
C GLN A 67 21.34 14.41 -10.29
N HIS A 68 20.70 15.21 -9.44
CA HIS A 68 19.36 15.75 -9.66
C HIS A 68 19.30 16.69 -10.87
N LEU A 69 18.91 16.13 -12.01
CA LEU A 69 18.39 16.89 -13.13
C LEU A 69 16.86 16.79 -13.12
N GLU A 70 16.16 17.87 -13.44
CA GLU A 70 14.70 17.91 -13.54
C GLU A 70 14.14 16.79 -14.43
N GLU A 71 14.91 16.39 -15.45
CA GLU A 71 14.61 15.26 -16.32
C GLU A 71 14.59 13.90 -15.60
N GLU A 72 15.45 13.67 -14.60
CA GLU A 72 15.44 12.43 -13.82
C GLU A 72 14.22 12.35 -12.89
N GLN A 73 13.84 13.46 -12.25
CA GLN A 73 12.63 13.54 -11.44
C GLN A 73 11.38 13.26 -12.29
N LYS A 74 11.32 13.90 -13.45
CA LYS A 74 10.26 13.71 -14.43
C LYS A 74 10.20 12.26 -14.92
N ALA A 75 11.33 11.67 -15.28
CA ALA A 75 11.40 10.29 -15.74
C ALA A 75 10.94 9.31 -14.66
N ALA A 76 11.42 9.47 -13.42
CA ALA A 76 11.03 8.63 -12.29
C ALA A 76 9.53 8.72 -12.02
N LEU A 77 8.98 9.94 -11.89
CA LEU A 77 7.55 10.13 -11.68
C LEU A 77 6.73 9.49 -12.80
N CYS A 78 7.06 9.77 -14.06
CA CYS A 78 6.31 9.25 -15.20
C CYS A 78 6.40 7.72 -15.32
N SER A 79 7.55 7.12 -15.00
CA SER A 79 7.69 5.65 -14.94
C SER A 79 6.74 5.07 -13.92
N THR A 80 6.71 5.64 -12.71
CA THR A 80 5.84 5.18 -11.62
C THR A 80 4.36 5.30 -11.96
N LEU A 81 3.93 6.44 -12.50
CA LEU A 81 2.54 6.63 -12.91
C LEU A 81 2.13 5.61 -13.99
N ALA A 82 3.02 5.32 -14.94
CA ALA A 82 2.77 4.30 -15.96
C ALA A 82 2.72 2.88 -15.39
N GLU A 83 3.60 2.52 -14.44
CA GLU A 83 3.61 1.23 -13.77
C GLU A 83 2.33 0.98 -12.97
N ILE A 84 1.87 1.97 -12.20
CA ILE A 84 0.61 1.86 -11.45
C ILE A 84 -0.59 1.68 -12.40
N LEU A 85 -0.60 2.39 -13.54
CA LEU A 85 -1.65 2.24 -14.56
C LEU A 85 -1.58 0.88 -15.27
N GLU A 86 -0.38 0.37 -15.56
CA GLU A 86 -0.14 -0.98 -16.09
C GLU A 86 -0.66 -2.04 -15.12
N GLN A 87 -0.35 -1.91 -13.84
CA GLN A 87 -0.78 -2.81 -12.79
C GLN A 87 -2.31 -2.83 -12.63
N ALA A 88 -2.96 -1.65 -12.65
CA ALA A 88 -4.41 -1.53 -12.61
C ALA A 88 -5.12 -2.12 -13.85
N CYS A 89 -4.44 -2.15 -15.00
CA CYS A 89 -4.96 -2.70 -16.26
C CYS A 89 -4.84 -4.22 -16.34
N SER A 90 -3.86 -4.82 -15.65
CA SER A 90 -3.45 -6.23 -15.80
C SER A 90 -4.55 -7.26 -15.52
N THR A 91 -5.70 -6.83 -15.00
CA THR A 91 -6.88 -7.67 -14.77
C THR A 91 -7.91 -7.67 -15.91
N SER A 92 -7.72 -6.84 -16.94
CA SER A 92 -8.66 -6.66 -18.05
C SER A 92 -8.25 -7.44 -19.30
N SER A 93 -9.21 -8.07 -19.98
CA SER A 93 -8.96 -8.86 -21.20
C SER A 93 -8.52 -8.02 -22.42
N THR A 94 -8.60 -6.69 -22.33
CA THR A 94 -8.16 -5.75 -23.35
C THR A 94 -7.23 -4.71 -22.73
N THR A 95 -6.02 -4.57 -23.28
CA THR A 95 -5.04 -3.58 -22.82
C THR A 95 -5.43 -2.18 -23.30
N SER A 96 -6.24 -1.47 -22.52
CA SER A 96 -6.59 -0.07 -22.78
C SER A 96 -6.48 0.76 -21.52
N PHE A 97 -5.84 1.91 -21.61
CA PHE A 97 -5.61 2.84 -20.51
C PHE A 97 -6.46 4.09 -20.69
N CYS A 98 -6.97 4.62 -19.59
CA CYS A 98 -7.75 5.83 -19.57
C CYS A 98 -6.98 6.92 -18.82
N LEU A 99 -6.70 8.03 -19.49
CA LEU A 99 -6.02 9.19 -18.90
C LEU A 99 -7.02 10.33 -18.81
N VAL A 100 -7.11 10.96 -17.64
CA VAL A 100 -7.99 12.09 -17.37
C VAL A 100 -7.15 13.36 -17.36
N THR A 101 -7.59 14.36 -18.11
CA THR A 101 -6.94 15.66 -18.21
C THR A 101 -7.96 16.78 -18.16
N TRP A 102 -7.50 18.03 -18.12
CA TRP A 102 -8.37 19.17 -18.41
C TRP A 102 -8.96 19.06 -19.82
N ALA A 103 -10.21 19.51 -19.99
CA ALA A 103 -10.79 19.69 -21.32
C ALA A 103 -9.99 20.73 -22.13
N LYS A 104 -9.77 20.45 -23.42
CA LYS A 104 -9.00 21.33 -24.32
C LYS A 104 -9.41 22.81 -24.22
N GLY A 105 -8.42 23.68 -24.00
CA GLY A 105 -8.60 25.14 -23.94
C GLY A 105 -8.67 25.74 -22.52
N GLN A 106 -8.60 24.92 -21.48
CA GLN A 106 -8.60 25.37 -20.08
C GLN A 106 -7.37 24.84 -19.34
N CYS A 107 -6.22 25.48 -19.58
CA CYS A 107 -5.05 25.30 -18.71
C CYS A 107 -5.09 26.43 -17.68
N PRO A 108 -5.17 26.16 -16.36
CA PRO A 108 -4.99 27.20 -15.36
C PRO A 108 -3.51 27.55 -15.28
N HIS A 109 -3.00 28.30 -16.26
CA HIS A 109 -1.76 29.02 -16.05
C HIS A 109 -1.98 29.99 -14.88
N THR A 110 -1.17 29.82 -13.84
CA THR A 110 -0.87 30.84 -12.82
C THR A 110 -2.09 31.45 -12.12
N THR A 111 -2.72 30.69 -11.22
CA THR A 111 -3.32 31.33 -10.04
C THR A 111 -2.52 30.91 -8.82
N THR A 112 -1.56 31.77 -8.48
CA THR A 112 -0.87 31.84 -7.20
C THR A 112 -1.87 31.59 -6.08
N HIS A 113 -1.46 30.81 -5.06
CA HIS A 113 -2.20 30.60 -3.82
C HIS A 113 -2.72 31.93 -3.26
N THR A 114 -3.94 32.29 -3.64
CA THR A 114 -4.66 33.41 -3.03
C THR A 114 -5.74 32.75 -2.18
N PRO A 115 -5.70 32.90 -0.85
CA PRO A 115 -6.80 32.45 -0.01
C PRO A 115 -8.05 33.22 -0.46
N LEU A 116 -9.04 32.53 -1.05
CA LEU A 116 -10.35 33.12 -1.29
C LEU A 116 -11.00 33.34 0.08
N THR A 117 -10.81 34.54 0.61
CA THR A 117 -11.52 35.06 1.78
C THR A 117 -12.99 35.29 1.41
N GLY A 118 -13.88 34.57 2.09
CA GLY A 118 -15.27 34.94 2.38
C GLY A 118 -16.12 35.45 1.20
N GLY A 119 -16.69 34.54 0.42
CA GLY A 119 -17.82 34.80 -0.46
C GLY A 119 -18.92 33.75 -0.25
N PRO A 120 -20.22 34.09 -0.40
CA PRO A 120 -21.32 33.21 -0.04
C PRO A 120 -21.32 31.95 -0.89
N GLU A 121 -21.45 30.80 -0.23
CA GLU A 121 -21.49 29.46 -0.83
C GLU A 121 -22.61 29.38 -1.87
N THR A 122 -22.25 29.31 -3.14
CA THR A 122 -23.17 28.90 -4.20
C THR A 122 -23.51 27.42 -4.03
N SER A 123 -24.78 27.08 -4.18
CA SER A 123 -25.37 25.75 -3.93
C SER A 123 -24.96 24.65 -4.93
N GLN A 124 -23.79 24.77 -5.56
CA GLN A 124 -23.25 23.79 -6.50
C GLN A 124 -21.91 23.28 -5.98
N THR A 125 -21.82 21.96 -5.79
CA THR A 125 -20.64 21.26 -5.28
C THR A 125 -19.42 21.47 -6.18
N PRO A 126 -18.21 21.77 -5.64
CA PRO A 126 -16.98 21.99 -6.44
C PRO A 126 -16.61 20.84 -7.38
N GLN A 127 -17.09 19.62 -7.09
CA GLN A 127 -16.92 18.41 -7.89
C GLN A 127 -17.60 18.50 -9.28
N ASP A 128 -18.68 19.26 -9.41
CA ASP A 128 -19.45 19.37 -10.67
C ASP A 128 -18.88 20.41 -11.66
N GLN A 129 -17.93 21.24 -11.20
CA GLN A 129 -17.44 22.41 -11.95
C GLN A 129 -16.13 22.20 -12.71
N GLN A 130 -15.53 21.01 -12.69
CA GLN A 130 -14.26 20.77 -13.37
C GLN A 130 -14.46 20.01 -14.69
N PRO A 131 -14.40 20.69 -15.85
CA PRO A 131 -14.47 20.02 -17.15
C PRO A 131 -13.19 19.23 -17.39
N SER A 132 -13.28 17.92 -17.18
CA SER A 132 -12.25 16.96 -17.53
C SER A 132 -12.58 16.24 -18.85
N GLU A 133 -11.53 15.89 -19.59
CA GLU A 133 -11.58 15.06 -20.80
C GLU A 133 -10.92 13.71 -20.51
N LYS A 134 -11.43 12.65 -21.14
CA LYS A 134 -10.89 11.30 -21.07
C LYS A 134 -10.19 10.98 -22.40
N ARG A 135 -8.92 10.62 -22.32
CA ARG A 135 -8.14 10.07 -23.44
C ARG A 135 -7.95 8.57 -23.26
N ILE A 136 -8.11 7.80 -24.34
CA ILE A 136 -7.91 6.34 -24.33
C ILE A 136 -6.64 6.01 -25.09
N VAL A 137 -5.79 5.19 -24.49
CA VAL A 137 -4.53 4.70 -25.04
C VAL A 137 -4.59 3.17 -25.13
N LYS A 138 -4.02 2.56 -26.18
CA LYS A 138 -4.23 1.12 -26.49
C LYS A 138 -2.98 0.25 -26.39
N SER A 139 -1.85 0.81 -26.01
CA SER A 139 -0.61 0.06 -25.83
C SER A 139 0.22 0.62 -24.67
N LEU A 140 1.10 -0.21 -24.10
CA LEU A 140 2.00 0.20 -23.03
C LEU A 140 3.02 1.25 -23.48
N SER A 141 3.49 1.16 -24.72
CA SER A 141 4.42 2.14 -25.30
C SER A 141 3.76 3.52 -25.41
N GLU A 142 2.54 3.58 -25.97
CA GLU A 142 1.77 4.83 -26.03
C GLU A 142 1.45 5.36 -24.64
N LEU A 143 1.18 4.48 -23.66
CA LEU A 143 0.93 4.89 -22.27
C LEU A 143 2.15 5.64 -21.71
N ARG A 144 3.34 5.06 -21.85
CA ARG A 144 4.58 5.66 -21.35
C ARG A 144 4.86 7.01 -22.01
N GLU A 145 4.67 7.12 -23.32
CA GLU A 145 4.83 8.39 -24.04
C GLU A 145 3.81 9.45 -23.59
N GLU A 146 2.55 9.05 -23.42
CA GLU A 146 1.47 9.97 -23.06
C GLU A 146 1.55 10.42 -21.59
N VAL A 147 1.93 9.53 -20.67
CA VAL A 147 2.18 9.92 -19.27
C VAL A 147 3.28 10.97 -19.19
N VAL A 148 4.36 10.81 -19.97
CA VAL A 148 5.46 11.80 -20.06
C VAL A 148 4.98 13.11 -20.67
N SER A 149 4.15 13.07 -21.72
CA SER A 149 3.61 14.29 -22.36
C SER A 149 2.69 15.09 -21.43
N LEU A 150 2.04 14.42 -20.48
CA LEU A 150 1.14 15.00 -19.49
C LEU A 150 1.84 15.43 -18.17
N TYR A 151 3.17 15.43 -18.10
CA TYR A 151 3.93 15.79 -16.90
C TYR A 151 3.45 17.07 -16.20
N GLU A 152 3.29 18.16 -16.94
CA GLU A 152 2.81 19.45 -16.38
C GLU A 152 1.37 19.37 -15.86
N THR A 153 0.54 18.47 -16.42
CA THR A 153 -0.82 18.23 -15.93
C THR A 153 -0.79 17.50 -14.58
N TRP A 154 0.11 16.55 -14.41
CA TRP A 154 0.29 15.82 -13.14
C TRP A 154 0.85 16.71 -12.03
N LYS A 155 1.78 17.61 -12.36
CA LYS A 155 2.35 18.60 -11.43
C LYS A 155 1.38 19.74 -11.10
N GLY A 156 0.47 20.04 -12.03
CA GLY A 156 -0.51 21.12 -11.93
C GLY A 156 -1.66 20.84 -10.96
N ARG A 157 -2.52 21.85 -10.80
CA ARG A 157 -3.73 21.77 -9.97
C ARG A 157 -4.60 20.58 -10.40
N CYS A 158 -5.06 19.81 -9.43
CA CYS A 158 -5.83 18.57 -9.56
C CYS A 158 -5.06 17.38 -10.15
N GLY A 159 -3.73 17.46 -10.28
CA GLY A 159 -2.92 16.34 -10.79
C GLY A 159 -3.12 15.04 -10.01
N VAL A 160 -3.27 15.12 -8.68
CA VAL A 160 -3.60 13.95 -7.84
C VAL A 160 -4.95 13.33 -8.24
N LEU A 161 -5.99 14.15 -8.43
CA LEU A 161 -7.32 13.69 -8.85
C LEU A 161 -7.32 13.12 -10.26
N PHE A 162 -6.63 13.78 -11.19
CA PHE A 162 -6.51 13.28 -12.55
C PHE A 162 -5.84 11.93 -12.61
N PHE A 163 -4.77 11.75 -11.84
CA PHE A 163 -4.12 10.45 -11.77
C PHE A 163 -5.03 9.39 -11.12
N LEU A 164 -5.67 9.71 -9.99
CA LEU A 164 -6.64 8.83 -9.34
C LEU A 164 -7.74 8.38 -10.30
N TYR A 165 -8.38 9.32 -11.00
CA TYR A 165 -9.44 9.02 -11.95
C TYR A 165 -8.94 8.23 -13.16
N SER A 166 -7.69 8.46 -13.59
CA SER A 166 -7.05 7.67 -14.64
C SER A 166 -6.89 6.21 -14.23
N VAL A 167 -6.45 5.95 -12.99
CA VAL A 167 -6.33 4.59 -12.43
C VAL A 167 -7.70 3.91 -12.34
N ILE A 168 -8.70 4.59 -11.78
CA ILE A 168 -10.07 4.06 -11.63
C ILE A 168 -10.68 3.70 -13.00
N LEU A 169 -10.54 4.59 -13.99
CA LEU A 169 -11.09 4.36 -15.32
C LEU A 169 -10.32 3.29 -16.11
N THR A 170 -9.02 3.15 -15.87
CA THR A 170 -8.19 2.10 -16.45
C THR A 170 -8.57 0.72 -15.89
N LYS A 171 -8.75 0.61 -14.57
CA LYS A 171 -9.25 -0.60 -13.92
C LYS A 171 -10.69 -0.92 -14.32
N GLY A 172 -11.52 0.10 -14.44
CA GLY A 172 -12.95 0.01 -14.73
C GLY A 172 -13.79 -0.01 -13.45
N ILE A 173 -14.84 0.83 -13.43
CA ILE A 173 -15.73 1.04 -12.26
C ILE A 173 -16.42 -0.26 -11.84
N VAL A 174 -16.88 -1.07 -12.81
CA VAL A 174 -17.54 -2.35 -12.55
C VAL A 174 -16.58 -3.33 -11.87
N ASN A 175 -15.32 -3.40 -12.31
CA ASN A 175 -14.31 -4.26 -11.70
C ASN A 175 -14.03 -3.84 -10.25
N ILE A 176 -13.88 -2.54 -9.99
CA ILE A 176 -13.68 -2.01 -8.64
C ILE A 176 -14.88 -2.36 -7.74
N ARG A 177 -16.11 -2.17 -8.22
CA ARG A 177 -17.32 -2.52 -7.46
C ARG A 177 -17.44 -4.02 -7.16
N ASN A 178 -16.89 -4.88 -8.02
CA ASN A 178 -16.88 -6.32 -7.79
C ASN A 178 -15.76 -6.75 -6.81
N GLU A 179 -14.73 -5.92 -6.61
CA GLU A 179 -13.62 -6.19 -5.69
C GLU A 179 -13.84 -5.62 -4.28
N ILE A 180 -14.64 -4.55 -4.15
CA ILE A 180 -14.98 -3.93 -2.87
C ILE A 180 -16.11 -4.72 -2.18
N GLU A 181 -15.95 -4.96 -0.89
CA GLU A 181 -16.95 -5.67 -0.06
C GLU A 181 -18.23 -4.85 0.15
N ASP A 182 -18.08 -3.58 0.57
CA ASP A 182 -19.20 -2.65 0.77
C ASP A 182 -19.22 -1.57 -0.32
N THR A 183 -20.01 -1.82 -1.37
CA THR A 183 -20.20 -0.87 -2.48
C THR A 183 -20.96 0.42 -2.08
N THR A 184 -21.47 0.50 -0.86
CA THR A 184 -22.11 1.71 -0.35
C THR A 184 -21.10 2.72 0.18
N GLU A 185 -19.90 2.28 0.56
CA GLU A 185 -18.85 3.16 1.07
C GLU A 185 -18.02 3.79 -0.07
N PRO A 186 -17.78 5.11 -0.05
CA PRO A 186 -16.94 5.76 -1.05
C PRO A 186 -15.45 5.42 -0.85
N LEU A 187 -14.66 5.60 -1.92
CA LEU A 187 -13.19 5.44 -1.83
C LEU A 187 -12.51 6.53 -0.99
N VAL A 188 -13.15 7.67 -0.80
CA VAL A 188 -12.69 8.74 0.09
C VAL A 188 -13.72 8.97 1.18
N ASP A 189 -13.29 8.85 2.43
CA ASP A 189 -14.17 8.97 3.59
C ASP A 189 -14.90 10.34 3.59
N PRO A 190 -16.24 10.38 3.71
CA PRO A 190 -16.98 11.63 3.57
C PRO A 190 -16.84 12.59 4.77
N VAL A 191 -16.35 12.10 5.91
CA VAL A 191 -16.24 12.85 7.17
C VAL A 191 -14.83 13.41 7.34
N TYR A 192 -13.83 12.55 7.18
CA TYR A 192 -12.41 12.83 7.43
C TYR A 192 -11.61 13.00 6.15
N GLY A 193 -12.12 12.49 5.00
CA GLY A 193 -11.53 12.61 3.66
C GLY A 193 -10.18 11.92 3.46
N HIS A 194 -9.93 10.86 4.23
CA HIS A 194 -8.86 9.90 4.00
C HIS A 194 -9.25 8.92 2.90
N GLY A 195 -8.27 8.44 2.13
CA GLY A 195 -8.51 7.34 1.19
C GLY A 195 -8.74 6.02 1.93
N SER A 196 -9.68 5.22 1.45
CA SER A 196 -9.98 3.90 2.02
C SER A 196 -8.85 2.89 1.77
N GLN A 197 -8.84 1.78 2.52
CA GLN A 197 -7.87 0.71 2.28
C GLN A 197 -8.02 0.10 0.88
N SER A 198 -9.26 0.00 0.36
CA SER A 198 -9.51 -0.39 -1.04
C SER A 198 -8.83 0.53 -2.05
N LEU A 199 -8.82 1.85 -1.78
CA LEU A 199 -8.09 2.79 -2.62
C LEU A 199 -6.59 2.56 -2.54
N VAL A 200 -6.03 2.43 -1.33
CA VAL A 200 -4.59 2.15 -1.15
C VAL A 200 -4.18 0.87 -1.87
N ASN A 201 -4.94 -0.21 -1.67
CA ASN A 201 -4.69 -1.49 -2.32
C ASN A 201 -4.83 -1.40 -3.84
N LEU A 202 -5.75 -0.59 -4.38
CA LEU A 202 -5.84 -0.39 -5.84
C LEU A 202 -4.53 0.22 -6.39
N LEU A 203 -3.97 1.21 -5.71
CA LEU A 203 -2.73 1.88 -6.13
C LEU A 203 -1.47 1.02 -5.92
N VAL A 204 -1.47 0.13 -4.92
CA VAL A 204 -0.31 -0.72 -4.57
C VAL A 204 -0.34 -2.07 -5.28
N THR A 205 -1.53 -2.64 -5.47
CA THR A 205 -1.73 -4.02 -5.92
C THR A 205 -2.42 -4.11 -7.28
N GLY A 206 -3.10 -3.04 -7.73
CA GLY A 206 -3.98 -3.09 -8.91
C GLY A 206 -5.37 -3.67 -8.63
N HIS A 207 -5.65 -4.06 -7.38
CA HIS A 207 -6.93 -4.61 -6.92
C HIS A 207 -7.51 -3.79 -5.77
N ALA A 208 -8.80 -3.49 -5.82
CA ALA A 208 -9.50 -2.62 -4.86
C ALA A 208 -10.08 -3.38 -3.65
N VAL A 209 -9.49 -4.53 -3.28
CA VAL A 209 -9.90 -5.30 -2.11
C VAL A 209 -9.66 -4.49 -0.83
N SER A 210 -10.54 -4.59 0.17
CA SER A 210 -10.44 -3.87 1.44
C SER A 210 -9.40 -4.47 2.40
N ASN A 211 -9.04 -5.74 2.22
CA ASN A 211 -8.25 -6.49 3.17
C ASN A 211 -6.76 -6.52 2.85
N VAL A 212 -5.94 -6.75 3.88
CA VAL A 212 -4.47 -6.72 3.80
C VAL A 212 -3.82 -8.08 4.08
N TRP A 213 -4.60 -9.15 4.20
CA TRP A 213 -4.09 -10.52 4.34
C TRP A 213 -3.98 -11.23 2.99
N ASP A 214 -3.27 -12.36 2.98
CA ASP A 214 -3.11 -13.18 1.78
C ASP A 214 -4.32 -14.08 1.53
N GLY A 215 -4.73 -14.17 0.27
CA GLY A 215 -5.78 -15.08 -0.20
C GLY A 215 -7.19 -14.70 0.23
N ASP A 216 -8.16 -15.34 -0.41
CA ASP A 216 -9.56 -15.21 -0.01
C ASP A 216 -9.81 -15.98 1.30
N ARG A 217 -10.70 -15.45 2.15
CA ARG A 217 -11.18 -16.13 3.36
C ARG A 217 -12.69 -16.29 3.29
N GLU A 218 -13.21 -17.35 3.88
CA GLU A 218 -14.65 -17.53 4.03
C GLU A 218 -15.01 -17.41 5.51
N CYS A 219 -15.92 -16.49 5.85
CA CYS A 219 -16.39 -16.26 7.20
C CYS A 219 -17.92 -16.28 7.21
N SER A 220 -18.51 -17.26 7.89
CA SER A 220 -19.98 -17.40 8.03
C SER A 220 -20.73 -17.40 6.68
N GLY A 221 -20.14 -18.01 5.63
CA GLY A 221 -20.71 -18.04 4.27
C GLY A 221 -20.50 -16.76 3.45
N MET A 222 -19.78 -15.77 3.99
CA MET A 222 -19.34 -14.58 3.27
C MET A 222 -17.90 -14.76 2.80
N LYS A 223 -17.66 -14.55 1.50
CA LYS A 223 -16.32 -14.61 0.91
C LYS A 223 -15.67 -13.23 1.02
N LEU A 224 -14.59 -13.13 1.77
CA LEU A 224 -13.77 -11.94 1.94
C LEU A 224 -12.55 -12.03 1.04
N HIS A 225 -12.32 -11.02 0.22
CA HIS A 225 -11.22 -11.02 -0.74
C HIS A 225 -9.94 -10.46 -0.12
N GLY A 226 -8.83 -11.20 -0.24
CA GLY A 226 -7.51 -10.75 0.21
C GLY A 226 -6.58 -10.41 -0.96
N ILE A 227 -5.29 -10.31 -0.66
CA ILE A 227 -4.21 -10.08 -1.62
C ILE A 227 -3.76 -11.42 -2.21
N HIS A 228 -3.71 -11.55 -3.53
CA HIS A 228 -3.39 -12.84 -4.18
C HIS A 228 -1.95 -13.00 -4.63
N ASN A 229 -1.16 -11.91 -4.69
CA ASN A 229 0.19 -11.94 -5.23
C ASN A 229 1.12 -11.00 -4.47
N GLN A 230 2.41 -11.38 -4.40
CA GLN A 230 3.48 -10.52 -3.89
C GLN A 230 3.57 -9.21 -4.70
N THR A 231 3.47 -8.09 -3.99
CA THR A 231 3.46 -6.75 -4.61
C THR A 231 4.86 -6.21 -4.81
N SER A 232 5.01 -5.22 -5.70
CA SER A 232 6.30 -4.53 -5.86
C SER A 232 6.67 -3.73 -4.61
N VAL A 233 5.67 -3.18 -3.93
CA VAL A 233 5.79 -2.34 -2.74
C VAL A 233 4.95 -2.92 -1.61
N GLY A 234 5.50 -2.93 -0.41
CA GLY A 234 4.84 -3.49 0.76
C GLY A 234 3.90 -2.51 1.44
N PHE A 235 3.13 -3.03 2.38
CA PHE A 235 2.29 -2.23 3.25
C PHE A 235 2.39 -2.79 4.67
N LEU A 236 2.56 -1.93 5.65
CA LEU A 236 2.53 -2.24 7.08
C LEU A 236 1.64 -1.20 7.75
N THR A 237 0.95 -1.57 8.82
CA THR A 237 0.04 -0.64 9.50
C THR A 237 0.11 -0.75 11.00
N LEU A 238 -0.04 0.38 11.68
CA LEU A 238 -0.13 0.46 13.13
C LEU A 238 -1.33 -0.37 13.64
N MET A 239 -2.38 -0.50 12.82
CA MET A 239 -3.58 -1.27 13.14
C MET A 239 -3.28 -2.75 13.40
N GLU A 240 -2.25 -3.30 12.75
CA GLU A 240 -1.80 -4.67 13.02
C GLU A 240 -1.15 -4.79 14.40
N SER A 241 -0.31 -3.82 14.79
CA SER A 241 0.28 -3.77 16.13
C SER A 241 -0.78 -3.63 17.23
N LEU A 242 -1.91 -3.01 16.89
CA LEU A 242 -3.09 -2.85 17.75
C LEU A 242 -4.07 -4.01 17.68
N ARG A 243 -3.75 -5.06 16.89
CA ARG A 243 -4.56 -6.28 16.72
C ARG A 243 -5.92 -6.07 16.05
N TYR A 244 -6.11 -4.97 15.30
CA TYR A 244 -7.32 -4.76 14.51
C TYR A 244 -7.31 -5.52 13.18
N CYS A 245 -6.13 -5.82 12.63
CA CYS A 245 -5.98 -6.62 11.41
C CYS A 245 -4.67 -7.43 11.45
N LYS A 246 -4.47 -8.30 10.47
CA LYS A 246 -3.22 -9.03 10.23
C LYS A 246 -2.80 -8.81 8.79
N VAL A 247 -1.59 -8.29 8.59
CA VAL A 247 -1.05 -8.06 7.25
C VAL A 247 -0.40 -9.36 6.76
N GLY A 248 -0.70 -9.74 5.52
CA GLY A 248 -0.22 -10.94 4.86
C GLY A 248 1.24 -10.84 4.40
N ALA A 249 1.84 -11.99 4.11
CA ALA A 249 3.21 -12.11 3.62
C ALA A 249 3.41 -11.37 2.29
N PHE A 250 2.40 -11.33 1.41
CA PHE A 250 2.52 -10.66 0.11
C PHE A 250 2.74 -9.15 0.21
N LEU A 251 2.26 -8.51 1.29
CA LEU A 251 2.48 -7.10 1.61
C LEU A 251 3.66 -6.88 2.57
N LYS A 252 3.97 -7.85 3.45
CA LYS A 252 5.12 -7.78 4.37
C LYS A 252 6.44 -8.03 3.67
N SER A 253 6.48 -8.86 2.64
CA SER A 253 7.67 -9.20 1.87
C SER A 253 7.44 -8.84 0.41
N PRO A 254 7.42 -7.54 0.05
CA PRO A 254 7.27 -7.08 -1.34
C PRO A 254 8.50 -7.43 -2.20
N LYS A 255 8.53 -7.05 -3.47
CA LYS A 255 9.69 -7.28 -4.37
C LYS A 255 10.85 -6.31 -4.14
N PHE A 256 10.57 -5.11 -3.64
CA PHE A 256 11.57 -4.09 -3.31
C PHE A 256 11.45 -3.72 -1.82
N PRO A 257 12.54 -3.41 -1.11
CA PRO A 257 12.56 -3.15 0.33
C PRO A 257 11.97 -1.78 0.66
N ILE A 258 10.70 -1.61 0.33
CA ILE A 258 9.93 -0.37 0.43
C ILE A 258 8.53 -0.72 0.90
N TRP A 259 8.08 -0.06 1.96
CA TRP A 259 6.80 -0.30 2.61
C TRP A 259 6.09 1.03 2.83
N ILE A 260 4.82 1.10 2.43
CA ILE A 260 3.93 2.15 2.91
C ILE A 260 3.58 1.82 4.36
N LEU A 261 3.74 2.78 5.25
CA LEU A 261 3.35 2.67 6.66
C LEU A 261 2.05 3.43 6.89
N GLY A 262 0.99 2.72 7.30
CA GLY A 262 -0.29 3.30 7.65
C GLY A 262 -0.43 3.56 9.15
N SER A 263 -0.84 4.78 9.50
CA SER A 263 -1.39 5.10 10.82
C SER A 263 -2.93 5.02 10.79
N GLU A 264 -3.59 5.58 11.80
CA GLU A 264 -5.05 5.77 11.80
C GLU A 264 -5.53 6.74 10.70
N THR A 265 -4.71 7.73 10.33
CA THR A 265 -5.16 8.89 9.52
C THR A 265 -4.22 9.27 8.38
N HIS A 266 -3.02 8.70 8.32
CA HIS A 266 -1.99 9.12 7.37
C HIS A 266 -1.15 7.95 6.86
N LEU A 267 -0.55 8.15 5.70
CA LEU A 267 0.38 7.20 5.08
C LEU A 267 1.74 7.86 4.91
N SER A 268 2.77 7.13 5.33
CA SER A 268 4.17 7.49 5.13
C SER A 268 4.89 6.34 4.41
N VAL A 269 6.16 6.51 4.07
CA VAL A 269 6.93 5.47 3.37
C VAL A 269 8.19 5.18 4.16
N PHE A 270 8.47 3.89 4.36
CA PHE A 270 9.70 3.38 4.96
C PHE A 270 10.43 2.52 3.92
N PHE A 271 11.74 2.68 3.80
CA PHE A 271 12.52 1.88 2.88
C PHE A 271 13.95 1.63 3.37
N ALA A 272 14.53 0.58 2.83
CA ALA A 272 15.93 0.20 2.99
C ALA A 272 16.54 -0.05 1.60
N LYS A 273 17.80 -0.46 1.53
CA LYS A 273 18.49 -0.74 0.24
C LYS A 273 18.81 -2.22 0.07
N GLU A 274 18.73 -2.98 1.15
CA GLU A 274 19.12 -4.36 1.25
C GLU A 274 18.00 -5.24 0.70
N MET A 275 18.18 -5.78 -0.51
CA MET A 275 17.20 -6.66 -1.14
C MET A 275 16.99 -7.98 -0.37
N CYS A 276 17.91 -8.39 0.50
CA CYS A 276 17.73 -9.56 1.36
C CYS A 276 16.62 -9.37 2.42
N LEU A 277 16.20 -8.13 2.69
CA LEU A 277 15.05 -7.84 3.55
C LEU A 277 13.71 -8.22 2.92
N VAL A 278 13.74 -8.45 1.60
CA VAL A 278 12.62 -8.75 0.73
C VAL A 278 12.96 -9.95 -0.16
N ALA A 279 13.30 -11.07 0.47
CA ALA A 279 13.44 -12.33 -0.24
C ALA A 279 12.04 -12.82 -0.71
N PRO A 280 11.98 -13.58 -1.83
CA PRO A 280 10.83 -14.41 -2.13
C PRO A 280 10.47 -15.27 -0.91
N GLU A 281 9.18 -15.55 -0.72
CA GLU A 281 8.66 -16.35 0.39
C GLU A 281 9.54 -17.61 0.59
N SER A 282 10.13 -17.75 1.78
CA SER A 282 10.96 -18.91 2.07
C SER A 282 10.08 -20.17 2.16
N PRO A 283 10.61 -21.39 1.95
CA PRO A 283 9.83 -22.61 2.13
C PRO A 283 9.12 -22.70 3.50
N SER A 284 9.73 -22.15 4.56
CA SER A 284 9.14 -22.08 5.90
C SER A 284 7.99 -21.06 6.00
N GLU A 285 8.12 -19.92 5.33
CA GLU A 285 7.04 -18.92 5.25
C GLU A 285 5.86 -19.44 4.42
N GLN A 286 6.14 -20.12 3.31
CA GLN A 286 5.12 -20.82 2.51
C GLN A 286 4.43 -21.90 3.35
N ALA A 287 5.19 -22.70 4.08
CA ALA A 287 4.66 -23.70 4.99
C ALA A 287 3.75 -23.11 6.06
N ARG A 288 4.15 -21.98 6.67
CA ARG A 288 3.32 -21.24 7.62
C ARG A 288 2.01 -20.77 7.00
N ARG A 289 2.06 -20.20 5.79
CA ARG A 289 0.87 -19.71 5.09
C ARG A 289 -0.09 -20.84 4.74
N VAL A 290 0.42 -21.95 4.21
CA VAL A 290 -0.40 -23.13 3.93
C VAL A 290 -0.96 -23.69 5.23
N PHE A 291 -0.17 -23.82 6.29
CA PHE A 291 -0.68 -24.27 7.59
C PHE A 291 -1.84 -23.39 8.09
N GLN A 292 -1.72 -22.06 7.95
CA GLN A 292 -2.77 -21.10 8.32
C GLN A 292 -4.06 -21.25 7.52
N THR A 293 -4.05 -21.82 6.30
CA THR A 293 -5.31 -22.08 5.60
C THR A 293 -6.14 -23.19 6.26
N PHE A 294 -5.52 -23.99 7.13
CA PHE A 294 -6.16 -25.04 7.92
C PHE A 294 -6.36 -24.65 9.40
N ASP A 295 -5.87 -23.47 9.80
CA ASP A 295 -6.06 -22.84 11.12
C ASP A 295 -6.74 -21.47 10.94
N PRO A 296 -8.05 -21.43 10.58
CA PRO A 296 -8.75 -20.20 10.24
C PRO A 296 -8.86 -19.21 11.42
N GLU A 297 -8.70 -19.71 12.65
CA GLU A 297 -8.75 -18.92 13.88
C GLU A 297 -7.37 -18.40 14.31
N ASP A 298 -6.28 -18.76 13.60
CA ASP A 298 -4.89 -18.38 13.89
C ASP A 298 -4.46 -18.76 15.33
N ASN A 299 -4.93 -19.92 15.80
CA ASN A 299 -4.61 -20.45 17.13
C ASN A 299 -3.16 -20.96 17.24
N GLY A 300 -2.47 -21.12 16.11
CA GLY A 300 -1.11 -21.67 16.02
C GLY A 300 -1.07 -23.20 15.99
N PHE A 301 -2.20 -23.86 15.77
CA PHE A 301 -2.31 -25.32 15.71
C PHE A 301 -3.45 -25.78 14.80
N ILE A 302 -3.37 -27.02 14.33
CA ILE A 302 -4.43 -27.71 13.58
C ILE A 302 -4.75 -29.06 14.23
N PRO A 303 -5.96 -29.61 14.03
CA PRO A 303 -6.23 -31.01 14.33
C PRO A 303 -5.31 -31.95 13.54
N ASP A 304 -4.85 -33.04 14.17
CA ASP A 304 -3.97 -34.02 13.52
C ASP A 304 -4.59 -34.66 12.26
N SER A 305 -5.92 -34.67 12.16
CA SER A 305 -6.68 -35.13 11.00
C SER A 305 -6.39 -34.31 9.74
N LEU A 306 -5.97 -33.04 9.87
CA LEU A 306 -5.65 -32.16 8.76
C LEU A 306 -4.17 -32.23 8.34
N LEU A 307 -3.31 -32.91 9.10
CA LEU A 307 -1.87 -32.97 8.83
C LEU A 307 -1.56 -33.54 7.44
N GLU A 308 -2.31 -34.55 6.99
CA GLU A 308 -2.12 -35.14 5.66
C GLU A 308 -2.37 -34.12 4.53
N GLU A 309 -3.42 -33.32 4.66
CA GLU A 309 -3.79 -32.31 3.67
C GLU A 309 -2.77 -31.18 3.62
N VAL A 310 -2.27 -30.75 4.79
CA VAL A 310 -1.19 -29.74 4.89
C VAL A 310 0.09 -30.24 4.23
N MET A 311 0.50 -31.47 4.55
CA MET A 311 1.72 -32.04 3.98
C MET A 311 1.60 -32.24 2.46
N LYS A 312 0.43 -32.63 1.95
CA LYS A 312 0.17 -32.70 0.50
C LYS A 312 0.21 -31.33 -0.17
N ALA A 313 -0.39 -30.33 0.45
CA ALA A 313 -0.38 -28.96 -0.06
C ALA A 313 1.04 -28.35 -0.11
N LEU A 314 1.96 -28.86 0.71
CA LEU A 314 3.38 -28.47 0.75
C LEU A 314 4.31 -29.39 -0.03
N ASP A 315 3.78 -30.40 -0.73
CA ASP A 315 4.57 -31.41 -1.45
C ASP A 315 5.60 -32.13 -0.55
N LEU A 316 5.26 -32.33 0.73
CA LEU A 316 6.10 -33.00 1.72
C LEU A 316 5.86 -34.53 1.76
N VAL A 317 4.87 -35.04 1.04
CA VAL A 317 4.46 -36.45 1.10
C VAL A 317 5.01 -37.23 -0.08
N SER A 318 5.92 -38.16 0.18
CA SER A 318 6.37 -39.15 -0.82
C SER A 318 5.58 -40.47 -0.75
N GLU A 319 5.22 -40.95 0.45
CA GLU A 319 4.40 -42.15 0.68
C GLU A 319 3.30 -41.88 1.74
N PRO A 320 2.01 -41.79 1.34
CA PRO A 320 0.98 -41.15 2.17
C PRO A 320 0.69 -41.81 3.52
N GLU A 321 0.51 -43.13 3.56
CA GLU A 321 -0.07 -43.78 4.75
C GLU A 321 0.97 -43.95 5.86
N TYR A 322 2.18 -44.38 5.52
CA TYR A 322 3.23 -44.64 6.50
C TYR A 322 3.91 -43.35 6.99
N TYR A 323 4.23 -42.43 6.07
CA TYR A 323 4.95 -41.21 6.41
C TYR A 323 4.10 -40.26 7.26
N VAL A 324 2.80 -40.12 6.95
CA VAL A 324 1.89 -39.29 7.75
C VAL A 324 1.73 -39.86 9.16
N SER A 325 1.55 -41.17 9.31
CA SER A 325 1.43 -41.81 10.63
C SER A 325 2.69 -41.60 11.49
N LEU A 326 3.88 -41.73 10.89
CA LEU A 326 5.15 -41.43 11.54
C LEU A 326 5.22 -39.96 11.99
N MET A 327 4.89 -39.02 11.11
CA MET A 327 4.92 -37.59 11.43
C MET A 327 3.92 -37.19 12.51
N LYS A 328 2.71 -37.79 12.52
CA LYS A 328 1.74 -37.61 13.61
C LYS A 328 2.36 -37.97 14.96
N SER A 329 2.98 -39.14 15.06
CA SER A 329 3.61 -39.58 16.31
C SER A 329 4.78 -38.68 16.75
N LYS A 330 5.45 -38.02 15.81
CA LYS A 330 6.59 -37.13 16.08
C LYS A 330 6.16 -35.73 16.50
N LEU A 331 5.14 -35.18 15.84
CA LEU A 331 4.65 -33.82 16.07
C LEU A 331 3.66 -33.72 17.24
N ASP A 332 3.01 -34.84 17.59
CA ASP A 332 2.13 -34.98 18.73
C ASP A 332 2.51 -36.21 19.57
N PRO A 333 3.67 -36.18 20.26
CA PRO A 333 4.15 -37.32 21.05
C PRO A 333 3.26 -37.63 22.26
N GLU A 334 2.45 -36.66 22.70
CA GLU A 334 1.53 -36.79 23.84
C GLU A 334 0.15 -37.31 23.42
N GLY A 335 -0.15 -37.37 22.12
CA GLY A 335 -1.42 -37.86 21.58
C GLY A 335 -2.60 -36.95 21.93
N LEU A 336 -2.37 -35.63 21.93
CA LEU A 336 -3.40 -34.62 22.21
C LEU A 336 -4.37 -34.42 21.04
N GLY A 337 -4.07 -34.96 19.86
CA GLY A 337 -4.86 -34.82 18.63
C GLY A 337 -4.63 -33.50 17.91
N ILE A 338 -3.55 -32.78 18.23
CA ILE A 338 -3.23 -31.48 17.64
C ILE A 338 -1.78 -31.42 17.16
N VAL A 339 -1.54 -30.70 16.07
CA VAL A 339 -0.21 -30.39 15.55
C VAL A 339 0.04 -28.90 15.73
N LEU A 340 1.11 -28.56 16.41
CA LEU A 340 1.53 -27.17 16.61
C LEU A 340 2.37 -26.67 15.43
N LEU A 341 2.17 -25.41 15.02
CA LEU A 341 2.89 -24.79 13.91
C LEU A 341 4.42 -24.73 14.15
N ALA A 342 4.86 -24.36 15.35
CA ALA A 342 6.29 -24.18 15.63
C ALA A 342 7.09 -25.51 15.54
N PRO A 343 6.67 -26.62 16.19
CA PRO A 343 7.24 -27.94 15.96
C PRO A 343 7.19 -28.41 14.51
N PHE A 344 6.08 -28.15 13.80
CA PHE A 344 5.95 -28.49 12.39
C PHE A 344 7.04 -27.81 11.54
N LEU A 345 7.23 -26.50 11.71
CA LEU A 345 8.25 -25.76 10.97
C LEU A 345 9.67 -26.20 11.33
N LEU A 346 9.94 -26.48 12.61
CA LEU A 346 11.25 -26.96 13.05
C LEU A 346 11.60 -28.33 12.45
N GLU A 347 10.62 -29.21 12.32
CA GLU A 347 10.81 -30.55 11.77
C GLU A 347 11.10 -30.53 10.27
N PHE A 348 10.32 -29.77 9.49
CA PHE A 348 10.42 -29.79 8.03
C PHE A 348 11.36 -28.71 7.46
N PHE A 349 11.66 -27.66 8.23
CA PHE A 349 12.45 -26.50 7.76
C PHE A 349 13.47 -26.01 8.81
N PRO A 350 14.42 -26.85 9.28
CA PRO A 350 15.31 -26.54 10.41
C PRO A 350 16.41 -25.50 10.11
N ASP A 351 16.96 -25.45 8.89
CA ASP A 351 18.21 -24.73 8.58
C ASP A 351 18.02 -23.36 7.90
N GLN A 352 16.95 -22.63 8.25
CA GLN A 352 16.63 -21.37 7.58
C GLN A 352 17.31 -20.18 8.26
N ASP A 353 18.55 -19.90 7.87
CA ASP A 353 19.17 -18.61 8.15
C ASP A 353 18.44 -17.54 7.34
N THR A 354 17.85 -16.54 8.00
CA THR A 354 16.97 -15.56 7.33
C THR A 354 17.71 -14.70 6.31
N GLY A 355 19.05 -14.68 6.37
CA GLY A 355 19.89 -13.83 5.52
C GLY A 355 19.69 -12.32 5.76
N ILE A 356 18.91 -11.97 6.79
CA ILE A 356 18.67 -10.61 7.22
C ILE A 356 19.91 -10.15 7.99
N PRO A 357 20.53 -9.02 7.62
CA PRO A 357 21.67 -8.51 8.37
C PRO A 357 21.22 -8.01 9.75
N ASP A 358 22.07 -8.20 10.76
CA ASP A 358 21.83 -7.72 12.13
C ASP A 358 21.58 -6.21 12.19
N SER A 359 22.12 -5.45 11.23
CA SER A 359 21.92 -4.02 11.09
C SER A 359 21.89 -3.56 9.65
N PHE A 360 21.06 -2.57 9.32
CA PHE A 360 21.00 -1.97 8.00
C PHE A 360 20.51 -0.51 8.02
N PRO A 361 20.93 0.32 7.05
CA PRO A 361 20.45 1.69 6.91
C PRO A 361 18.97 1.73 6.49
N VAL A 362 18.23 2.65 7.09
CA VAL A 362 16.81 2.84 6.82
C VAL A 362 16.49 4.29 6.56
N TYR A 363 15.38 4.51 5.86
CA TYR A 363 14.90 5.82 5.47
C TYR A 363 13.39 5.89 5.67
N HIS A 364 12.93 7.03 6.18
CA HIS A 364 11.52 7.34 6.31
C HIS A 364 11.19 8.63 5.55
N TYR A 365 10.05 8.61 4.88
CA TYR A 365 9.46 9.74 4.17
C TYR A 365 8.08 10.02 4.75
N ASN A 366 7.81 11.29 5.03
CA ASN A 366 6.47 11.79 5.28
C ASN A 366 6.19 13.01 4.39
N GLY A 367 5.13 12.96 3.60
CA GLY A 367 4.79 14.05 2.67
C GLY A 367 4.27 15.32 3.32
N LEU A 368 3.86 15.28 4.60
CA LEU A 368 3.29 16.43 5.31
C LEU A 368 4.39 17.24 5.99
N LYS A 369 4.48 18.55 5.68
CA LYS A 369 5.50 19.44 6.28
C LYS A 369 5.43 19.45 7.80
N GLN A 370 4.24 19.64 8.38
CA GLN A 370 4.02 19.68 9.83
C GLN A 370 4.42 18.40 10.57
N SER A 371 4.56 17.30 9.85
CA SER A 371 4.88 15.98 10.37
C SER A 371 6.38 15.67 10.33
N ASN A 372 7.17 16.58 9.75
CA ASN A 372 8.62 16.50 9.64
C ASN A 372 9.31 17.52 10.54
N HIS A 373 10.59 17.28 10.82
CA HIS A 373 11.44 18.24 11.51
C HIS A 373 11.61 19.53 10.68
N ASN A 374 11.65 20.68 11.35
CA ASN A 374 11.76 22.02 10.73
C ASN A 374 10.64 22.36 9.71
N GLU A 375 9.53 21.62 9.69
CA GLU A 375 8.43 21.82 8.74
C GLU A 375 8.84 21.67 7.26
N ARG A 376 9.80 20.78 6.98
CA ARG A 376 10.32 20.51 5.63
C ARG A 376 10.17 19.04 5.28
N VAL A 377 9.70 18.75 4.06
CA VAL A 377 9.62 17.37 3.57
C VAL A 377 11.03 16.95 3.15
N GLU A 378 11.64 16.10 3.96
CA GLU A 378 12.99 15.55 3.79
C GLU A 378 12.99 14.08 4.22
N TYR A 379 13.91 13.26 3.71
CA TYR A 379 14.06 11.90 4.21
C TYR A 379 14.74 11.90 5.58
N VAL A 380 14.17 11.15 6.52
CA VAL A 380 14.81 10.87 7.81
C VAL A 380 15.59 9.56 7.69
N GLN A 381 16.91 9.64 7.80
CA GLN A 381 17.78 8.46 7.78
C GLN A 381 18.00 7.92 9.20
N GLY A 382 18.10 6.61 9.33
CA GLY A 382 18.53 5.93 10.54
C GLY A 382 19.20 4.60 10.25
N THR A 383 19.36 3.82 11.31
CA THR A 383 19.85 2.44 11.29
C THR A 383 18.84 1.56 12.01
N ALA A 384 18.41 0.49 11.35
CA ALA A 384 17.67 -0.58 11.99
C ALA A 384 18.64 -1.63 12.54
N LEU A 385 18.33 -2.15 13.72
CA LEU A 385 18.97 -3.32 14.31
C LEU A 385 17.92 -4.42 14.42
N VAL A 386 18.14 -5.58 13.83
CA VAL A 386 17.23 -6.73 13.93
C VAL A 386 17.92 -7.78 14.78
N LEU A 387 17.54 -7.85 16.06
CA LEU A 387 18.13 -8.79 17.00
C LEU A 387 17.34 -10.12 16.94
N GLY A 388 18.00 -11.27 17.02
CA GLY A 388 17.31 -12.58 17.02
C GLY A 388 16.48 -12.83 18.29
N LEU A 389 16.61 -11.96 19.30
CA LEU A 389 16.01 -12.06 20.63
C LEU A 389 15.96 -10.66 21.27
N GLU A 390 15.09 -10.48 22.28
CA GLU A 390 15.06 -9.22 23.03
C GLU A 390 16.39 -8.99 23.78
N ASP A 391 17.08 -7.90 23.46
CA ASP A 391 18.22 -7.41 24.24
C ASP A 391 17.82 -6.15 25.03
N PRO A 392 17.72 -6.22 26.37
CA PRO A 392 17.41 -5.07 27.21
C PRO A 392 18.39 -3.90 27.06
N MET A 393 19.62 -4.14 26.60
CA MET A 393 20.67 -3.12 26.48
C MET A 393 20.54 -2.23 25.24
N VAL A 394 19.72 -2.62 24.26
CA VAL A 394 19.61 -1.95 22.94
C VAL A 394 18.22 -1.33 22.71
N ARG A 395 17.37 -1.29 23.74
CA ARG A 395 15.99 -0.79 23.63
C ARG A 395 15.93 0.71 23.33
N THR A 396 15.29 1.03 22.20
CA THR A 396 14.93 2.38 21.76
C THR A 396 13.46 2.68 22.08
N ASP A 397 13.08 3.95 21.98
CA ASP A 397 11.72 4.43 22.25
C ASP A 397 10.65 3.66 21.45
N ASP A 398 9.50 3.39 22.09
CA ASP A 398 8.37 2.71 21.47
C ASP A 398 7.57 3.67 20.58
N THR A 399 8.07 3.87 19.36
CA THR A 399 7.48 4.80 18.39
C THR A 399 6.46 4.11 17.48
N PRO A 400 5.46 4.83 16.92
CA PRO A 400 4.51 4.25 15.99
C PRO A 400 5.20 3.58 14.78
N VAL A 401 6.28 4.17 14.26
CA VAL A 401 7.08 3.57 13.17
C VAL A 401 7.66 2.24 13.62
N LYS A 402 8.32 2.19 14.78
CA LYS A 402 8.87 0.95 15.36
C LYS A 402 7.79 -0.12 15.50
N ARG A 403 6.63 0.23 16.05
CA ARG A 403 5.50 -0.69 16.24
C ARG A 403 4.96 -1.28 14.94
N CYS A 404 4.91 -0.49 13.85
CA CYS A 404 4.59 -1.02 12.52
C CYS A 404 5.63 -2.04 12.06
N LEU A 405 6.92 -1.71 12.18
CA LEU A 405 7.98 -2.60 11.72
C LEU A 405 8.10 -3.87 12.56
N GLN A 406 7.76 -3.82 13.85
CA GLN A 406 7.73 -4.98 14.74
C GLN A 406 6.74 -6.07 14.32
N THR A 407 5.73 -5.74 13.51
CA THR A 407 4.83 -6.77 12.98
C THR A 407 5.48 -7.62 11.88
N LYS A 408 6.60 -7.15 11.31
CA LYS A 408 7.47 -7.90 10.39
C LYS A 408 8.73 -8.41 11.08
N TRP A 409 9.39 -7.56 11.87
CA TRP A 409 10.64 -7.86 12.58
C TRP A 409 10.43 -7.66 14.09
N PRO A 410 9.98 -8.69 14.84
CA PRO A 410 9.52 -8.56 16.23
C PRO A 410 10.49 -7.83 17.17
N TYR A 411 11.79 -8.01 16.98
CA TYR A 411 12.85 -7.44 17.81
C TYR A 411 13.68 -6.38 17.08
N ILE A 412 13.03 -5.60 16.20
CA ILE A 412 13.66 -4.45 15.55
C ILE A 412 13.79 -3.26 16.50
N GLU A 413 14.97 -2.64 16.48
CA GLU A 413 15.29 -1.39 17.15
C GLU A 413 15.70 -0.34 16.10
N LEU A 414 15.32 0.93 16.33
CA LEU A 414 15.51 2.01 15.35
C LEU A 414 16.32 3.16 15.94
N LEU A 415 17.47 3.43 15.33
CA LEU A 415 18.37 4.52 15.70
C LEU A 415 18.34 5.59 14.61
N TRP A 416 17.56 6.64 14.82
CA TRP A 416 17.45 7.75 13.86
C TRP A 416 18.62 8.73 13.99
N ASN A 417 19.02 9.34 12.87
CA ASN A 417 20.09 10.36 12.86
C ASN A 417 19.62 11.74 13.36
N THR A 418 18.37 11.85 13.76
CA THR A 418 17.72 13.06 14.25
C THR A 418 17.40 12.93 15.75
N ASP A 419 17.37 14.06 16.47
CA ASP A 419 17.04 14.08 17.92
C ASP A 419 15.64 13.57 18.23
N ARG A 420 14.75 13.55 17.23
CA ARG A 420 13.37 13.05 17.34
C ARG A 420 13.14 11.99 16.29
N SER A 421 12.44 10.94 16.70
CA SER A 421 11.95 9.90 15.81
C SER A 421 10.90 10.47 14.82
N PRO A 422 10.86 9.95 13.59
CA PRO A 422 9.89 10.37 12.59
C PRO A 422 8.45 10.07 13.00
N SER A 423 7.53 10.96 12.62
CA SER A 423 6.10 10.79 12.86
C SER A 423 5.45 9.94 11.75
N LEU A 424 4.49 9.09 12.13
CA LEU A 424 3.57 8.45 11.18
C LEU A 424 2.38 9.35 10.79
N ASN A 425 2.18 10.47 11.49
CA ASN A 425 1.10 11.43 11.25
C ASN A 425 1.66 12.78 10.86
#